data_AF-S7WA77-F1
#
_entry.id   AF-S7WA77-F1
#
_cell.length_a   1.000
_cell.length_b   1.000
_cell.length_c   1.000
_cell.angle_alpha   90.00
_cell.angle_beta   90.00
_cell.angle_gamma   90.00
#
_symmetry.space_group_name_H-M   'P 1'
#
loop_
_entity.id
_entity.type
_entity.pdbx_description
1 polymer ?
#
loop_
_entity_poly.entity_id
_entity_poly.type
_entity_poly.pdbx_seq_one_letter_code
_entity_poly.pdbx_strand_id
1 'polypeptide(L)'
;MSFSRLKYFYLSYFVWFIHPYFMSELIFSGRIPITATSTDIPSMMKCDITQSDSLDIRIIDCNDLFNFYCCSISTGDFYMMKSEQGIRVDYDRFIRIVVDMFSSIGKGTLHGVFEDGKFLFVEKNEFRNIVRLELKFDRPEENEYKKYLGDIIRKMEEDNIKFVKENMQLKEQYGNLERDNKKRIKMLEEDYFESKRKIDNLLNMTEELKRNNKDRIKEVEEYKYKIKENDNKMRDLEYEVERYKIKEQKNDNLIERAEEMVKEIEEKKNEIKVANEIIKKLRIEIKEIKNKQDDFSIEREKEKKDIKKIKKENEEFKRNNKI
;
A
#
# COMPACT_ATOMS: atom_id res chain seq x y z
N MET A 1 -15.06 44.17 42.63
CA MET A 1 -14.64 43.26 43.71
C MET A 1 -13.37 42.55 43.29
N SER A 2 -12.23 42.96 43.85
CA SER A 2 -10.89 42.48 43.50
C SER A 2 -10.19 42.09 44.80
N PHE A 3 -10.00 40.79 45.01
CA PHE A 3 -9.19 40.25 46.09
C PHE A 3 -8.24 39.22 45.49
N SER A 4 -7.02 39.65 45.14
CA SER A 4 -5.90 38.75 44.81
C SER A 4 -4.62 39.56 44.72
N ARG A 5 -4.02 39.91 45.88
CA ARG A 5 -2.61 40.34 46.00
C ARG A 5 -2.27 40.56 47.47
N LEU A 6 -1.89 39.50 48.19
CA LEU A 6 -1.15 39.58 49.46
C LEU A 6 -0.78 38.17 49.96
N LYS A 7 0.16 37.49 49.29
CA LYS A 7 0.82 36.28 49.80
C LYS A 7 2.22 36.08 49.22
N TYR A 8 3.10 37.08 49.30
CA TYR A 8 4.54 36.90 49.04
C TYR A 8 5.36 37.96 49.77
N PHE A 9 5.38 37.91 51.10
CA PHE A 9 6.25 38.80 51.91
C PHE A 9 6.50 38.19 53.30
N TYR A 10 7.07 36.98 53.39
CA TYR A 10 7.49 36.44 54.71
C TYR A 10 8.67 35.44 54.65
N LEU A 11 9.59 35.57 53.69
CA LEU A 11 10.71 34.61 53.55
C LEU A 11 12.10 35.27 53.35
N SER A 12 12.33 36.51 53.78
CA SER A 12 13.62 37.20 53.56
C SER A 12 14.45 37.54 54.80
N TYR A 13 14.14 37.02 55.99
CA TYR A 13 14.92 37.35 57.19
C TYR A 13 15.19 36.11 58.05
N PHE A 14 15.99 35.18 57.55
CA PHE A 14 16.60 34.13 58.39
C PHE A 14 17.85 33.53 57.72
N VAL A 15 18.82 34.36 57.33
CA VAL A 15 20.11 33.85 56.82
C VAL A 15 21.26 34.74 57.27
N TRP A 16 21.58 34.80 58.56
CA TRP A 16 22.87 35.33 59.02
C TRP A 16 23.25 34.64 60.32
N PHE A 17 23.86 33.44 60.22
CA PHE A 17 24.85 32.88 61.14
C PHE A 17 25.26 31.49 60.61
N ILE A 18 25.91 31.44 59.45
CA ILE A 18 26.60 30.21 59.00
C ILE A 18 27.98 30.26 59.65
N HIS A 19 28.10 29.64 60.83
CA HIS A 19 29.41 29.24 61.33
C HIS A 19 30.07 28.30 60.31
N PRO A 20 31.38 28.42 60.05
CA PRO A 20 32.11 27.47 59.24
C PRO A 20 32.24 26.16 60.03
N TYR A 21 31.18 25.34 59.99
CA TYR A 21 31.23 23.99 60.52
C TYR A 21 31.97 23.12 59.52
N PHE A 22 33.01 22.43 60.01
CA PHE A 22 33.73 21.37 59.30
C PHE A 22 32.72 20.46 58.59
N MET A 23 32.82 20.36 57.25
CA MET A 23 31.96 19.51 56.45
C MET A 23 32.27 18.05 56.80
N SER A 24 31.39 17.42 57.59
CA SER A 24 31.42 15.98 57.80
C SER A 24 31.03 15.27 56.50
N GLU A 25 31.89 14.38 56.03
CA GLU A 25 31.67 13.61 54.80
C GLU A 25 30.95 12.31 55.14
N LEU A 26 29.81 12.05 54.50
CA LEU A 26 29.10 10.78 54.63
C LEU A 26 29.79 9.74 53.75
N ILE A 27 30.57 8.84 54.37
CA ILE A 27 31.37 7.84 53.66
C ILE A 27 30.62 6.52 53.44
N PHE A 28 29.58 6.25 54.24
CA PHE A 28 28.71 5.09 54.06
C PHE A 28 27.30 5.39 54.56
N SER A 29 26.30 4.93 53.82
CA SER A 29 24.91 4.89 54.25
C SER A 29 24.25 3.66 53.66
N GLY A 30 23.71 2.79 54.50
CA GLY A 30 23.11 1.54 54.05
C GLY A 30 22.27 0.86 55.12
N ARG A 31 21.38 -0.05 54.70
CA ARG A 31 20.64 -0.90 55.63
C ARG A 31 21.44 -2.16 55.90
N ILE A 32 21.66 -2.49 57.16
CA ILE A 32 22.44 -3.64 57.60
C ILE A 32 21.60 -4.60 58.46
N PRO A 33 21.61 -5.91 58.18
CA PRO A 33 20.95 -6.88 59.04
C PRO A 33 21.71 -7.00 60.37
N ILE A 34 20.97 -6.97 61.48
CA ILE A 34 21.52 -7.07 62.83
C ILE A 34 20.83 -8.23 63.54
N THR A 35 21.63 -9.05 64.21
CA THR A 35 21.15 -10.08 65.13
C THR A 35 21.35 -9.57 66.55
N ALA A 36 20.28 -9.49 67.34
CA ALA A 36 20.35 -9.05 68.73
C ALA A 36 19.65 -10.04 69.65
N THR A 37 20.10 -10.12 70.90
CA THR A 37 19.45 -10.93 71.95
C THR A 37 18.23 -10.22 72.55
N SER A 38 18.24 -8.89 72.57
CA SER A 38 17.09 -8.09 72.97
C SER A 38 16.07 -7.93 71.84
N THR A 39 14.79 -8.06 72.18
CA THR A 39 13.66 -7.84 71.27
C THR A 39 13.48 -6.37 70.87
N ASP A 40 14.12 -5.45 71.59
CA ASP A 40 13.99 -4.01 71.36
C ASP A 40 14.85 -3.51 70.19
N ILE A 41 15.74 -4.35 69.68
CA ILE A 41 16.61 -4.03 68.55
C ILE A 41 16.04 -4.67 67.28
N PRO A 42 15.67 -3.87 66.27
CA PRO A 42 15.18 -4.38 65.01
C PRO A 42 16.21 -5.24 64.28
N SER A 43 15.73 -6.25 63.55
CA SER A 43 16.59 -7.11 62.71
C SER A 43 17.23 -6.39 61.52
N MET A 44 16.76 -5.19 61.19
CA MET A 44 17.22 -4.38 60.07
C MET A 44 17.33 -2.93 60.54
N MET A 45 18.55 -2.41 60.60
CA MET A 45 18.82 -1.02 60.97
C MET A 45 19.57 -0.29 59.86
N LYS A 46 19.46 1.03 59.81
CA LYS A 46 20.23 1.88 58.91
C LYS A 46 21.55 2.25 59.57
N CYS A 47 22.66 2.02 58.90
CA CYS A 47 23.97 2.47 59.34
C CYS A 47 24.42 3.65 58.50
N ASP A 48 24.75 4.76 59.17
CA ASP A 48 25.35 5.95 58.59
C ASP A 48 26.74 6.14 59.21
N ILE A 49 27.77 6.28 58.37
CA ILE A 49 29.15 6.53 58.79
C ILE A 49 29.57 7.87 58.23
N THR A 50 29.96 8.77 59.12
CA THR A 50 30.46 10.11 58.79
C THR A 50 31.88 10.29 59.26
N GLN A 51 32.74 10.79 58.39
CA GLN A 51 34.11 11.15 58.71
C GLN A 51 34.22 12.66 58.85
N SER A 52 34.72 13.11 60.00
CA SER A 52 35.14 14.50 60.22
C SER A 52 36.53 14.49 60.84
N ASP A 53 36.70 15.02 62.06
CA ASP A 53 37.91 14.86 62.87
C ASP A 53 37.94 13.51 63.60
N SER A 54 36.76 12.91 63.81
CA SER A 54 36.54 11.55 64.31
C SER A 54 35.76 10.72 63.28
N LEU A 55 35.81 9.41 63.45
CA LEU A 55 34.93 8.48 62.77
C LEU A 55 33.66 8.33 63.59
N ASP A 56 32.54 8.82 63.08
CA ASP A 56 31.24 8.72 63.74
C ASP A 56 30.38 7.68 63.01
N ILE A 57 30.00 6.62 63.70
CA ILE A 57 29.17 5.54 63.19
C ILE A 57 27.84 5.59 63.92
N ARG A 58 26.74 5.62 63.18
CA ARG A 58 25.38 5.66 63.73
C ARG A 58 24.59 4.46 63.21
N ILE A 59 23.90 3.78 64.10
CA ILE A 59 22.97 2.69 63.78
C ILE A 59 21.58 3.14 64.20
N ILE A 60 20.69 3.33 63.23
CA ILE A 60 19.40 3.98 63.36
C ILE A 60 18.30 2.96 63.07
N ASP A 61 17.29 2.91 63.92
CA ASP A 61 16.09 2.10 63.67
C ASP A 61 15.34 2.66 62.44
N CYS A 62 15.01 1.78 61.50
CA CYS A 62 14.26 2.17 60.30
C CYS A 62 12.78 2.50 60.60
N ASN A 63 12.24 2.03 61.73
CA ASN A 63 10.87 2.28 62.15
C ASN A 63 10.76 3.50 63.08
N ASP A 64 11.82 3.79 63.84
CA ASP A 64 11.89 4.92 64.76
C ASP A 64 13.20 5.70 64.60
N LEU A 65 13.12 6.85 63.93
CA LEU A 65 14.27 7.73 63.68
C LEU A 65 14.92 8.26 64.97
N PHE A 66 14.21 8.23 66.10
CA PHE A 66 14.69 8.68 67.39
C PHE A 66 15.45 7.60 68.16
N ASN A 67 15.27 6.34 67.79
CA ASN A 67 16.00 5.22 68.38
C ASN A 67 17.24 4.92 67.56
N PHE A 68 18.39 5.43 68.01
CA PHE A 68 19.67 5.15 67.39
C PHE A 68 20.79 4.99 68.41
N TYR A 69 21.88 4.39 67.98
CA TYR A 69 23.11 4.20 68.75
C TYR A 69 24.25 4.87 68.02
N CYS A 70 25.18 5.47 68.77
CA CYS A 70 26.34 6.16 68.24
C CYS A 70 27.65 5.50 68.72
N CYS A 71 28.66 5.53 67.85
CA CYS A 71 30.02 5.16 68.16
C CYS A 71 30.91 6.22 67.51
N SER A 72 31.52 7.08 68.33
CA SER A 72 32.51 8.06 67.88
C SER A 72 33.90 7.58 68.28
N ILE A 73 34.78 7.45 67.29
CA ILE A 73 36.15 6.99 67.47
C ILE A 73 37.07 8.14 67.06
N SER A 74 37.70 8.79 68.02
CA SER A 74 38.77 9.73 67.72
C SER A 74 40.06 8.99 67.35
N THR A 75 41.04 9.70 66.79
CA THR A 75 42.36 9.12 66.54
C THR A 75 43.02 8.61 67.83
N GLY A 76 42.78 9.25 68.97
CA GLY A 76 43.28 8.80 70.28
C GLY A 76 42.64 7.49 70.72
N ASP A 77 41.31 7.41 70.68
CA ASP A 77 40.55 6.21 71.04
C ASP A 77 40.93 5.02 70.16
N PHE A 78 41.19 5.27 68.89
CA PHE A 78 41.65 4.26 67.95
C PHE A 78 42.94 3.59 68.42
N TYR A 79 43.93 4.31 68.96
CA TYR A 79 45.19 3.69 69.40
C TYR A 79 45.00 2.78 70.63
N MET A 80 44.05 3.12 71.50
CA MET A 80 43.67 2.24 72.62
C MET A 80 43.01 0.97 72.09
N MET A 81 41.99 1.12 71.24
CA MET A 81 41.30 0.00 70.58
C MET A 81 42.25 -0.86 69.75
N LYS A 82 43.23 -0.24 69.09
CA LYS A 82 44.27 -0.91 68.29
C LYS A 82 45.08 -1.87 69.14
N SER A 83 45.46 -1.46 70.35
CA SER A 83 46.19 -2.30 71.30
C SER A 83 45.30 -3.39 71.89
N GLU A 84 44.06 -3.09 72.26
CA GLU A 84 43.14 -4.02 72.91
C GLU A 84 42.68 -5.15 71.98
N GLN A 85 42.36 -4.82 70.73
CA GLN A 85 41.82 -5.76 69.74
C GLN A 85 42.89 -6.30 68.78
N GLY A 86 44.16 -5.91 68.97
CA GLY A 86 45.28 -6.38 68.14
C GLY A 86 45.23 -5.92 66.67
N ILE A 87 44.68 -4.73 66.41
CA ILE A 87 44.55 -4.17 65.06
C ILE A 87 45.94 -3.81 64.52
N ARG A 88 46.25 -4.24 63.30
CA ARG A 88 47.60 -4.05 62.68
C ARG A 88 47.69 -2.89 61.69
N VAL A 89 46.60 -2.19 61.45
CA VAL A 89 46.51 -1.11 60.47
C VAL A 89 46.55 0.26 61.15
N ASP A 90 46.78 1.30 60.37
CA ASP A 90 46.69 2.70 60.83
C ASP A 90 45.27 3.23 60.70
N TYR A 91 45.01 4.39 61.31
CA TYR A 91 43.65 4.95 61.45
C TYR A 91 42.93 5.14 60.10
N ASP A 92 43.60 5.69 59.09
CA ASP A 92 42.98 5.91 57.78
C ASP A 92 42.59 4.60 57.08
N ARG A 93 43.43 3.57 57.23
CA ARG A 93 43.15 2.25 56.67
C ARG A 93 42.09 1.52 57.48
N PHE A 94 42.04 1.74 58.78
CA PHE A 94 40.99 1.23 59.66
C PHE A 94 39.61 1.75 59.23
N ILE A 95 39.45 3.05 58.98
CA ILE A 95 38.19 3.64 58.51
C ILE A 95 37.65 2.89 57.27
N ARG A 96 38.52 2.68 56.27
CA ARG A 96 38.15 1.95 55.04
C ARG A 96 37.71 0.51 55.34
N ILE A 97 38.45 -0.18 56.20
CA ILE A 97 38.11 -1.55 56.61
C ILE A 97 36.76 -1.61 57.33
N VAL A 98 36.46 -0.64 58.21
CA VAL A 98 35.16 -0.57 58.89
C VAL A 98 34.03 -0.40 57.88
N VAL A 99 34.17 0.51 56.91
CA VAL A 99 33.20 0.70 55.83
C VAL A 99 33.00 -0.60 55.03
N ASP A 100 34.10 -1.28 54.67
CA ASP A 100 34.06 -2.55 53.95
C ASP A 100 33.38 -3.66 54.77
N MET A 101 33.59 -3.69 56.09
CA MET A 101 32.95 -4.64 56.99
C MET A 101 31.43 -4.41 57.08
N PHE A 102 30.98 -3.15 57.19
CA PHE A 102 29.55 -2.84 57.14
C PHE A 102 28.92 -3.15 55.77
N SER A 103 29.64 -2.88 54.68
CA SER A 103 29.22 -3.30 53.32
C SER A 103 29.10 -4.82 53.21
N SER A 104 30.04 -5.56 53.82
CA SER A 104 30.07 -7.02 53.86
C SER A 104 28.89 -7.61 54.64
N ILE A 105 28.44 -6.95 55.72
CA ILE A 105 27.21 -7.31 56.43
C ILE A 105 25.99 -7.16 55.53
N GLY A 106 25.88 -6.04 54.80
CA GLY A 106 24.79 -5.83 53.84
C GLY A 106 24.76 -6.87 52.72
N LYS A 107 25.92 -7.43 52.34
CA LYS A 107 26.06 -8.52 51.35
C LYS A 107 25.86 -9.92 51.93
N GLY A 108 25.75 -10.06 53.25
CA GLY A 108 25.61 -11.34 53.95
C GLY A 108 26.90 -12.16 54.07
N THR A 109 28.08 -11.59 53.78
CA THR A 109 29.36 -12.28 53.98
C THR A 109 29.82 -12.23 55.44
N LEU A 110 29.50 -11.14 56.14
CA LEU A 110 29.65 -10.99 57.59
C LEU A 110 28.27 -10.90 58.25
N HIS A 111 28.21 -11.21 59.54
CA HIS A 111 27.02 -11.07 60.36
C HIS A 111 27.26 -9.98 61.40
N GLY A 112 26.36 -8.99 61.48
CA GLY A 112 26.35 -8.00 62.55
C GLY A 112 25.59 -8.54 63.76
N VAL A 113 26.24 -8.62 64.91
CA VAL A 113 25.60 -8.98 66.18
C VAL A 113 25.64 -7.77 67.11
N PHE A 114 24.51 -7.38 67.69
CA PHE A 114 24.45 -6.27 68.65
C PHE A 114 23.99 -6.78 70.02
N GLU A 115 24.88 -6.68 71.00
CA GLU A 115 24.67 -7.20 72.35
C GLU A 115 25.35 -6.29 73.37
N ASP A 116 24.65 -5.94 74.45
CA ASP A 116 25.17 -5.13 75.57
C ASP A 116 25.87 -3.81 75.16
N GLY A 117 25.33 -3.12 74.15
CA GLY A 117 25.92 -1.88 73.63
C GLY A 117 27.21 -2.11 72.84
N LYS A 118 27.43 -3.31 72.33
CA LYS A 118 28.56 -3.65 71.47
C LYS A 118 28.07 -4.20 70.15
N PHE A 119 28.69 -3.76 69.06
CA PHE A 119 28.47 -4.27 67.73
C PHE A 119 29.65 -5.16 67.33
N LEU A 120 29.38 -6.43 67.08
CA LEU A 120 30.35 -7.45 66.72
C LEU A 120 30.23 -7.79 65.23
N PHE A 121 31.36 -7.78 64.54
CA PHE A 121 31.46 -8.28 63.17
C PHE A 121 31.84 -9.75 63.21
N VAL A 122 30.87 -10.63 62.96
CA VAL A 122 31.04 -12.09 63.09
C VAL A 122 31.10 -12.75 61.73
N GLU A 123 32.17 -13.51 61.51
CA GLU A 123 32.29 -14.44 60.40
C GLU A 123 31.89 -15.83 60.86
N LYS A 124 30.85 -16.39 60.24
CA LYS A 124 30.42 -17.76 60.52
C LYS A 124 31.35 -18.73 59.80
N ASN A 125 31.97 -19.61 60.57
CA ASN A 125 32.77 -20.71 60.07
C ASN A 125 32.20 -22.01 60.65
N GLU A 126 32.42 -23.14 59.97
CA GLU A 126 31.84 -24.44 60.34
C GLU A 126 32.23 -24.88 61.76
N PHE A 127 33.42 -24.48 62.21
CA PHE A 127 33.96 -24.90 63.52
C PHE A 127 33.65 -23.91 64.64
N ARG A 128 33.77 -22.61 64.37
CA ARG A 128 33.58 -21.55 65.36
C ARG A 128 33.35 -20.21 64.69
N ASN A 129 32.46 -19.41 65.26
CA ASN A 129 32.29 -18.02 64.88
C ASN A 129 33.54 -17.21 65.23
N ILE A 130 34.05 -16.44 64.25
CA ILE A 130 35.22 -15.57 64.42
C ILE A 130 34.74 -14.13 64.54
N VAL A 131 35.04 -13.47 65.66
CA VAL A 131 34.81 -12.03 65.82
C VAL A 131 35.97 -11.29 65.16
N ARG A 132 35.66 -10.51 64.13
CA ARG A 132 36.65 -9.75 63.33
C ARG A 132 36.96 -8.37 63.93
N LEU A 133 35.96 -7.74 64.52
CA LEU A 133 36.05 -6.43 65.14
C LEU A 133 34.89 -6.27 66.14
N GLU A 134 35.15 -5.57 67.22
CA GLU A 134 34.16 -5.18 68.22
C GLU A 134 34.14 -3.66 68.33
N LEU A 135 32.96 -3.05 68.21
CA LEU A 135 32.77 -1.61 68.38
C LEU A 135 31.81 -1.36 69.52
N LYS A 136 32.14 -0.41 70.39
CA LYS A 136 31.25 0.00 71.47
C LYS A 136 30.31 1.10 70.99
N PHE A 137 29.03 0.91 71.23
CA PHE A 137 27.95 1.81 70.89
C PHE A 137 27.24 2.26 72.15
N ASP A 138 27.12 3.57 72.31
CA ASP A 138 26.40 4.19 73.40
C ASP A 138 25.08 4.76 72.88
N ARG A 139 24.14 5.00 73.80
CA ARG A 139 22.94 5.76 73.47
C ARG A 139 23.34 7.24 73.32
N PRO A 140 22.79 7.94 72.32
CA PRO A 140 23.18 9.30 72.03
C PRO A 140 22.83 10.23 73.19
N GLU A 141 23.75 11.16 73.47
CA GLU A 141 23.47 12.24 74.39
C GLU A 141 22.51 13.27 73.78
N GLU A 142 21.87 14.10 74.62
CA GLU A 142 20.91 15.12 74.17
C GLU A 142 21.50 16.06 73.10
N ASN A 143 22.78 16.38 73.20
CA ASN A 143 23.48 17.24 72.24
C ASN A 143 23.68 16.55 70.87
N GLU A 144 24.07 15.27 70.87
CA GLU A 144 24.23 14.49 69.65
C GLU A 144 22.89 14.28 68.96
N TYR A 145 21.84 14.07 69.75
CA TYR A 145 20.47 13.96 69.30
C TYR A 145 19.98 15.25 68.62
N LYS A 146 20.19 16.42 69.25
CA LYS A 146 19.87 17.73 68.65
C LYS A 146 20.63 17.96 67.35
N LYS A 147 21.92 17.62 67.31
CA LYS A 147 22.75 17.73 66.10
C LYS A 147 22.22 16.85 64.97
N TYR A 148 21.93 15.59 65.27
CA TYR A 148 21.39 14.63 64.32
C TYR A 148 20.03 15.06 63.74
N LEU A 149 19.10 15.50 64.59
CA LEU A 149 17.81 16.00 64.12
C LEU A 149 17.95 17.28 63.30
N GLY A 150 18.83 18.20 63.71
CA GLY A 150 19.15 19.39 62.93
C GLY A 150 19.69 19.04 61.55
N ASP A 151 20.61 18.07 61.46
CA ASP A 151 21.16 17.59 60.20
C ASP A 151 20.11 16.93 59.30
N ILE A 152 19.19 16.14 59.87
CA ILE A 152 18.08 15.54 59.12
C ILE A 152 17.14 16.60 58.58
N ILE A 153 16.69 17.52 59.45
CA ILE A 153 15.76 18.59 59.05
C ILE A 153 16.38 19.40 57.92
N ARG A 154 17.67 19.77 58.06
CA ARG A 154 18.38 20.51 57.01
C ARG A 154 18.43 19.74 55.69
N LYS A 155 18.77 18.44 55.73
CA LYS A 155 18.77 17.60 54.52
C LYS A 155 17.38 17.50 53.89
N MET A 156 16.35 17.31 54.70
CA MET A 156 14.97 17.27 54.22
C MET A 156 14.52 18.60 53.61
N GLU A 157 14.92 19.73 54.18
CA GLU A 157 14.64 21.06 53.62
C GLU A 157 15.39 21.30 52.31
N GLU A 158 16.68 20.96 52.25
CA GLU A 158 17.50 21.05 51.03
C GLU A 158 16.91 20.19 49.90
N ASP A 159 16.52 18.95 50.19
CA ASP A 159 15.94 18.05 49.21
C ASP A 159 14.53 18.48 48.81
N ASN A 160 13.71 18.99 49.74
CA ASN A 160 12.41 19.56 49.41
C ASN A 160 12.54 20.76 48.45
N ILE A 161 13.53 21.63 48.64
CA ILE A 161 13.82 22.74 47.71
C ILE A 161 14.18 22.20 46.33
N LYS A 162 15.01 21.15 46.24
CA LYS A 162 15.35 20.49 44.96
C LYS A 162 14.10 19.91 44.30
N PHE A 163 13.28 19.17 45.04
CA PHE A 163 12.06 18.55 44.53
C PHE A 163 11.04 19.60 44.06
N VAL A 164 10.91 20.73 44.75
CA VAL A 164 10.04 21.83 44.31
C VAL A 164 10.52 22.42 42.98
N LYS A 165 11.84 22.63 42.82
CA LYS A 165 12.42 23.13 41.56
C LYS A 165 12.22 22.14 40.42
N GLU A 166 12.50 20.86 40.65
CA GLU A 166 12.30 19.80 39.66
C GLU A 166 10.83 19.68 39.24
N ASN A 167 9.90 19.72 40.20
CA ASN A 167 8.48 19.67 39.92
C ASN A 167 8.01 20.90 39.10
N MET A 168 8.56 22.08 39.38
CA MET A 168 8.29 23.27 38.58
C MET A 168 8.77 23.10 37.13
N GLN A 169 9.97 22.58 36.92
CA GLN A 169 10.51 22.28 35.58
C GLN A 169 9.68 21.23 34.84
N LEU A 170 9.28 20.16 35.52
CA LEU A 170 8.44 19.10 34.95
C LEU A 170 7.07 19.63 34.53
N LYS A 171 6.44 20.50 35.34
CA LYS A 171 5.17 21.15 34.97
C LYS A 171 5.31 22.03 33.74
N GLU A 172 6.41 22.77 33.62
CA GLU A 172 6.68 23.60 32.44
C GLU A 172 6.89 22.74 31.18
N GLN A 173 7.70 21.69 31.27
CA GLN A 173 7.92 20.74 30.18
C GLN A 173 6.61 20.08 29.74
N TYR A 174 5.81 19.62 30.69
CA TYR A 174 4.50 19.02 30.41
C TYR A 174 3.56 20.02 29.71
N GLY A 175 3.50 21.27 30.19
CA GLY A 175 2.69 22.32 29.57
C GLY A 175 3.15 22.72 28.16
N ASN A 176 4.44 22.56 27.84
CA ASN A 176 4.97 22.74 26.49
C ASN A 176 4.55 21.59 25.58
N LEU A 177 4.76 20.34 26.03
CA LEU A 177 4.38 19.13 25.28
C LEU A 177 2.88 19.09 25.01
N GLU A 178 2.04 19.49 25.97
CA GLU A 178 0.58 19.55 25.77
C GLU A 178 0.20 20.56 24.68
N ARG A 179 0.85 21.73 24.64
CA ARG A 179 0.62 22.76 23.62
C ARG A 179 1.04 22.28 22.23
N ASP A 180 2.19 21.63 22.13
CA ASP A 180 2.69 21.14 20.84
C ASP A 180 1.87 19.96 20.32
N ASN A 181 1.44 19.05 21.21
CA ASN A 181 0.51 17.98 20.84
C ASN A 181 -0.84 18.53 20.36
N LYS A 182 -1.40 19.55 21.04
CA LYS A 182 -2.64 20.21 20.58
C LYS A 182 -2.47 20.81 19.18
N LYS A 183 -1.35 21.47 18.89
CA LYS A 183 -1.07 21.99 17.54
C LYS A 183 -0.96 20.87 16.51
N ARG A 184 -0.26 19.78 16.84
CA ARG A 184 -0.10 18.63 15.94
C ARG A 184 -1.42 17.93 15.66
N ILE A 185 -2.27 17.76 16.66
CA ILE A 185 -3.63 17.22 16.49
C ILE A 185 -4.41 18.11 15.53
N LYS A 186 -4.40 19.44 15.74
CA LYS A 186 -5.10 20.38 14.87
C LYS A 186 -4.62 20.30 13.41
N MET A 187 -3.31 20.21 13.17
CA MET A 187 -2.77 20.02 11.81
C MET A 187 -3.22 18.72 11.18
N LEU A 188 -3.20 17.61 11.93
CA LEU A 188 -3.65 16.31 11.43
C LEU A 188 -5.16 16.27 11.15
N GLU A 189 -5.96 16.98 11.94
CA GLU A 189 -7.39 17.15 11.67
C GLU A 189 -7.63 17.92 10.37
N GLU A 190 -6.92 19.03 10.16
CA GLU A 190 -6.99 19.82 8.92
C GLU A 190 -6.61 18.97 7.69
N ASP A 191 -5.49 18.24 7.75
CA ASP A 191 -5.03 17.33 6.68
C ASP A 191 -6.04 16.20 6.40
N TYR A 192 -6.65 15.65 7.46
CA TYR A 192 -7.68 14.63 7.35
C TYR A 192 -8.93 15.17 6.64
N PHE A 193 -9.38 16.37 7.00
CA PHE A 193 -10.53 16.99 6.34
C PHE A 193 -10.26 17.29 4.87
N GLU A 194 -9.05 17.76 4.52
CA GLU A 194 -8.68 17.99 3.12
C GLU A 194 -8.64 16.68 2.32
N SER A 195 -8.04 15.64 2.89
CA SER A 195 -7.95 14.32 2.27
C SER A 195 -9.34 13.69 2.08
N LYS A 196 -10.21 13.83 3.09
CA LYS A 196 -11.61 13.38 3.01
C LYS A 196 -12.36 14.08 1.88
N ARG A 197 -12.23 15.40 1.74
CA ARG A 197 -12.83 16.16 0.61
C ARG A 197 -12.32 15.65 -0.74
N LYS A 198 -11.02 15.35 -0.87
CA LYS A 198 -10.46 14.77 -2.10
C LYS A 198 -11.07 13.42 -2.42
N ILE A 199 -11.23 12.55 -1.42
CA ILE A 199 -11.87 11.24 -1.58
C ILE A 199 -13.32 11.40 -2.03
N ASP A 200 -14.10 12.26 -1.37
CA ASP A 200 -15.51 12.50 -1.72
C ASP A 200 -15.65 13.01 -3.17
N ASN A 201 -14.76 13.91 -3.61
CA ASN A 201 -14.73 14.39 -4.99
C ASN A 201 -14.41 13.27 -5.99
N LEU A 202 -13.43 12.41 -5.68
CA LEU A 202 -13.06 11.27 -6.54
C LEU A 202 -14.18 10.23 -6.61
N LEU A 203 -14.90 9.99 -5.51
CA LEU A 203 -16.05 9.09 -5.47
C LEU A 203 -17.15 9.61 -6.41
N ASN A 204 -17.50 10.89 -6.31
CA ASN A 204 -18.50 11.52 -7.18
C ASN A 204 -18.10 11.42 -8.67
N MET A 205 -16.84 11.71 -9.00
CA MET A 205 -16.33 11.60 -10.37
C MET A 205 -16.34 10.16 -10.89
N THR A 206 -16.04 9.20 -10.01
CA THR A 206 -16.11 7.76 -10.34
C THR A 206 -17.55 7.32 -10.63
N GLU A 207 -18.53 7.81 -9.87
CA GLU A 207 -19.95 7.55 -10.13
C GLU A 207 -20.41 8.12 -11.46
N GLU A 208 -20.00 9.36 -11.79
CA GLU A 208 -20.30 9.99 -13.06
C GLU A 208 -19.71 9.21 -14.24
N LEU A 209 -18.42 8.82 -14.14
CA LEU A 209 -17.77 7.98 -15.14
C LEU A 209 -18.47 6.63 -15.30
N LYS A 210 -18.94 6.00 -14.22
CA LYS A 210 -19.72 4.75 -14.29
C LYS A 210 -21.03 4.94 -15.04
N ARG A 211 -21.75 6.04 -14.82
CA ARG A 211 -22.99 6.37 -15.55
C ARG A 211 -22.69 6.57 -17.05
N ASN A 212 -21.71 7.42 -17.37
CA ASN A 212 -21.29 7.67 -18.75
C ASN A 212 -20.85 6.39 -19.45
N ASN A 213 -20.11 5.52 -18.77
CA ASN A 213 -19.67 4.24 -19.36
C ASN A 213 -20.85 3.29 -19.62
N LYS A 214 -21.85 3.26 -18.73
CA LYS A 214 -23.07 2.48 -18.94
C LYS A 214 -23.84 2.96 -20.17
N ASP A 215 -23.93 4.26 -20.38
CA ASP A 215 -24.62 4.82 -21.55
C ASP A 215 -23.85 4.53 -22.84
N ARG A 216 -22.51 4.65 -22.83
CA ARG A 216 -21.67 4.25 -23.97
C ARG A 216 -21.77 2.75 -24.30
N ILE A 217 -21.90 1.88 -23.30
CA ILE A 217 -22.12 0.45 -23.52
C ILE A 217 -23.43 0.22 -24.29
N LYS A 218 -24.52 0.91 -23.90
CA LYS A 218 -25.80 0.84 -24.62
C LYS A 218 -25.67 1.32 -26.07
N GLU A 219 -24.99 2.44 -26.30
CA GLU A 219 -24.74 2.94 -27.66
C GLU A 219 -24.00 1.91 -28.52
N VAL A 220 -22.97 1.26 -27.96
CA VAL A 220 -22.22 0.21 -28.66
C VAL A 220 -23.11 -0.99 -28.98
N GLU A 221 -24.01 -1.39 -28.07
CA GLU A 221 -24.99 -2.46 -28.32
C GLU A 221 -25.96 -2.11 -29.44
N GLU A 222 -26.46 -0.86 -29.49
CA GLU A 222 -27.30 -0.37 -30.59
C GLU A 222 -26.56 -0.38 -31.93
N TYR A 223 -25.31 0.09 -31.97
CA TYR A 223 -24.49 0.03 -33.19
C TYR A 223 -24.23 -1.41 -33.64
N LYS A 224 -23.98 -2.33 -32.71
CA LYS A 224 -23.85 -3.76 -33.05
C LYS A 224 -25.12 -4.32 -33.69
N TYR A 225 -26.29 -3.95 -33.18
CA TYR A 225 -27.56 -4.34 -33.77
C TYR A 225 -27.72 -3.79 -35.20
N LYS A 226 -27.43 -2.50 -35.41
CA LYS A 226 -27.47 -1.86 -36.73
C LYS A 226 -26.49 -2.48 -37.72
N ILE A 227 -25.28 -2.83 -37.30
CA ILE A 227 -24.30 -3.53 -38.12
C ILE A 227 -24.88 -4.88 -38.56
N LYS A 228 -25.41 -5.67 -37.63
CA LYS A 228 -26.00 -6.97 -37.95
C LYS A 228 -27.19 -6.86 -38.91
N GLU A 229 -28.03 -5.84 -38.75
CA GLU A 229 -29.15 -5.57 -39.66
C GLU A 229 -28.64 -5.19 -41.06
N ASN A 230 -27.63 -4.33 -41.16
CA ASN A 230 -27.01 -3.96 -42.43
C ASN A 230 -26.31 -5.15 -43.09
N ASP A 231 -25.61 -6.01 -42.34
CA ASP A 231 -24.99 -7.23 -42.87
C ASP A 231 -26.02 -8.19 -43.47
N ASN A 232 -27.21 -8.29 -42.87
CA ASN A 232 -28.30 -9.09 -43.42
C ASN A 232 -28.83 -8.47 -44.73
N LYS A 233 -29.09 -7.16 -44.75
CA LYS A 233 -29.52 -6.45 -45.97
C LYS A 233 -28.47 -6.56 -47.08
N MET A 234 -27.19 -6.48 -46.73
CA MET A 234 -26.09 -6.62 -47.68
C MET A 234 -26.08 -8.02 -48.30
N ARG A 235 -26.26 -9.07 -47.49
CA ARG A 235 -26.42 -10.44 -48.01
C ARG A 235 -27.62 -10.60 -48.92
N ASP A 236 -28.77 -10.02 -48.56
CA ASP A 236 -29.97 -10.10 -49.39
C ASP A 236 -29.75 -9.41 -50.75
N LEU A 237 -29.10 -8.25 -50.76
CA LEU A 237 -28.71 -7.54 -51.99
C LEU A 237 -27.68 -8.33 -52.81
N GLU A 238 -26.70 -8.97 -52.17
CA GLU A 238 -25.73 -9.85 -52.86
C GLU A 238 -26.46 -11.02 -53.56
N TYR A 239 -27.44 -11.64 -52.91
CA TYR A 239 -28.27 -12.67 -53.53
C TYR A 239 -29.09 -12.14 -54.71
N GLU A 240 -29.64 -10.93 -54.61
CA GLU A 240 -30.36 -10.30 -55.73
C GLU A 240 -29.43 -10.01 -56.91
N VAL A 241 -28.26 -9.44 -56.66
CA VAL A 241 -27.24 -9.19 -57.70
C VAL A 241 -26.86 -10.50 -58.39
N GLU A 242 -26.62 -11.58 -57.63
CA GLU A 242 -26.28 -12.87 -58.22
C GLU A 242 -27.43 -13.45 -59.05
N ARG A 243 -28.69 -13.29 -58.61
CA ARG A 243 -29.86 -13.63 -59.44
C ARG A 243 -29.92 -12.83 -60.73
N TYR A 244 -29.64 -11.52 -60.67
CA TYR A 244 -29.64 -10.67 -61.86
C TYR A 244 -28.52 -11.07 -62.83
N LYS A 245 -27.31 -11.38 -62.34
CA LYS A 245 -26.22 -11.92 -63.18
C LYS A 245 -26.61 -13.21 -63.89
N ILE A 246 -27.25 -14.15 -63.19
CA ILE A 246 -27.72 -15.40 -63.82
C ILE A 246 -28.77 -15.12 -64.89
N LYS A 247 -29.69 -14.16 -64.65
CA LYS A 247 -30.67 -13.75 -65.66
C LYS A 247 -30.02 -13.07 -66.86
N GLU A 248 -29.03 -12.21 -66.62
CA GLU A 248 -28.26 -11.52 -67.65
C GLU A 248 -27.53 -12.54 -68.53
N GLN A 249 -26.79 -13.50 -67.94
CA GLN A 249 -26.16 -14.59 -68.68
C GLN A 249 -27.17 -15.41 -69.50
N LYS A 250 -28.37 -15.69 -68.96
CA LYS A 250 -29.42 -16.37 -69.73
C LYS A 250 -29.90 -15.51 -70.91
N ASN A 251 -29.98 -14.21 -70.71
CA ASN A 251 -30.39 -13.28 -71.76
C ASN A 251 -29.31 -13.16 -72.84
N ASP A 252 -28.04 -13.09 -72.46
CA ASP A 252 -26.89 -13.11 -73.37
C ASP A 252 -26.88 -14.39 -74.21
N ASN A 253 -27.09 -15.55 -73.59
CA ASN A 253 -27.23 -16.83 -74.30
C ASN A 253 -28.43 -16.84 -75.28
N LEU A 254 -29.52 -16.16 -74.96
CA LEU A 254 -30.68 -16.02 -75.86
C LEU A 254 -30.39 -15.07 -77.02
N ILE A 255 -29.66 -13.98 -76.76
CA ILE A 255 -29.19 -13.05 -77.79
C ILE A 255 -28.26 -13.79 -78.75
N GLU A 256 -27.29 -14.55 -78.25
CA GLU A 256 -26.36 -15.34 -79.07
C GLU A 256 -27.13 -16.35 -79.96
N ARG A 257 -28.10 -17.08 -79.41
CA ARG A 257 -28.98 -17.96 -80.22
C ARG A 257 -29.82 -17.21 -81.25
N ALA A 258 -30.29 -16.00 -80.92
CA ALA A 258 -31.04 -15.18 -81.86
C ALA A 258 -30.13 -14.71 -83.00
N GLU A 259 -28.89 -14.34 -82.71
CA GLU A 259 -27.89 -13.98 -83.72
C GLU A 259 -27.53 -15.18 -84.62
N GLU A 260 -27.39 -16.38 -84.07
CA GLU A 260 -27.22 -17.62 -84.83
C GLU A 260 -28.41 -17.88 -85.77
N MET A 261 -29.64 -17.79 -85.25
CA MET A 261 -30.84 -17.93 -86.09
C MET A 261 -30.94 -16.85 -87.17
N VAL A 262 -30.52 -15.61 -86.90
CA VAL A 262 -30.47 -14.55 -87.91
C VAL A 262 -29.45 -14.90 -89.00
N LYS A 263 -28.27 -15.41 -88.64
CA LYS A 263 -27.28 -15.90 -89.62
C LYS A 263 -27.86 -17.05 -90.46
N GLU A 264 -28.50 -18.04 -89.84
CA GLU A 264 -29.16 -19.14 -90.56
C GLU A 264 -30.25 -18.65 -91.52
N ILE A 265 -31.08 -17.68 -91.08
CA ILE A 265 -32.09 -17.05 -91.95
C ILE A 265 -31.42 -16.34 -93.12
N GLU A 266 -30.31 -15.65 -92.90
CA GLU A 266 -29.59 -14.91 -93.93
C GLU A 266 -28.93 -15.84 -94.96
N GLU A 267 -28.37 -16.97 -94.50
CA GLU A 267 -27.91 -18.08 -95.35
C GLU A 267 -29.06 -18.64 -96.20
N LYS A 268 -30.18 -19.02 -95.57
CA LYS A 268 -31.39 -19.48 -96.27
C LYS A 268 -31.91 -18.46 -97.27
N LYS A 269 -31.85 -17.17 -96.95
CA LYS A 269 -32.27 -16.07 -97.83
C LYS A 269 -31.35 -15.94 -99.05
N ASN A 270 -30.05 -16.17 -98.86
CA ASN A 270 -29.09 -16.25 -99.96
C ASN A 270 -29.32 -17.50 -100.82
N GLU A 271 -29.59 -18.66 -100.22
CA GLU A 271 -30.00 -19.88 -100.95
C GLU A 271 -31.27 -19.64 -101.78
N ILE A 272 -32.28 -18.97 -101.20
CA ILE A 272 -33.51 -18.59 -101.90
C ILE A 272 -33.23 -17.60 -103.05
N LYS A 273 -32.31 -16.64 -102.88
CA LYS A 273 -31.88 -15.76 -103.97
C LYS A 273 -31.27 -16.57 -105.12
N VAL A 274 -30.35 -17.48 -104.82
CA VAL A 274 -29.74 -18.37 -105.83
C VAL A 274 -30.81 -19.23 -106.50
N ALA A 275 -31.72 -19.83 -105.74
CA ALA A 275 -32.84 -20.59 -106.28
C ALA A 275 -33.76 -19.73 -107.17
N ASN A 276 -34.03 -18.48 -106.78
CA ASN A 276 -34.82 -17.55 -107.59
C ASN A 276 -34.09 -17.11 -108.85
N GLU A 277 -32.76 -16.96 -108.84
CA GLU A 277 -31.96 -16.72 -110.04
C GLU A 277 -31.98 -17.92 -110.98
N ILE A 278 -31.90 -19.14 -110.44
CA ILE A 278 -32.07 -20.39 -111.20
C ILE A 278 -33.47 -20.43 -111.81
N ILE A 279 -34.53 -20.13 -111.05
CA ILE A 279 -35.91 -20.06 -111.57
C ILE A 279 -36.02 -18.99 -112.66
N LYS A 280 -35.36 -17.84 -112.52
CA LYS A 280 -35.36 -16.78 -113.52
C LYS A 280 -34.66 -17.22 -114.81
N LYS A 281 -33.52 -17.93 -114.70
CA LYS A 281 -32.84 -18.56 -115.84
C LYS A 281 -33.73 -19.61 -116.52
N LEU A 282 -34.35 -20.51 -115.75
CA LEU A 282 -35.28 -21.51 -116.26
C LEU A 282 -36.51 -20.87 -116.94
N ARG A 283 -37.02 -19.74 -116.41
CA ARG A 283 -38.11 -18.98 -117.05
C ARG A 283 -37.68 -18.34 -118.37
N ILE A 284 -36.44 -17.88 -118.47
CA ILE A 284 -35.88 -17.34 -119.72
C ILE A 284 -35.73 -18.47 -120.74
N GLU A 285 -35.17 -19.62 -120.35
CA GLU A 285 -35.08 -20.81 -121.20
C GLU A 285 -36.46 -21.32 -121.66
N ILE A 286 -37.46 -21.35 -120.77
CA ILE A 286 -38.85 -21.67 -121.15
C ILE A 286 -39.39 -20.66 -122.17
N LYS A 287 -39.07 -19.37 -122.02
CA LYS A 287 -39.52 -18.32 -122.95
C LYS A 287 -38.83 -18.44 -124.32
N GLU A 288 -37.57 -18.84 -124.36
CA GLU A 288 -36.84 -19.14 -125.59
C GLU A 288 -37.37 -20.39 -126.29
N ILE A 289 -37.70 -21.45 -125.53
CA ILE A 289 -38.37 -22.64 -126.07
C ILE A 289 -39.75 -22.26 -126.64
N LYS A 290 -40.49 -21.40 -125.95
CA LYS A 290 -41.81 -20.93 -126.42
C LYS A 290 -41.71 -20.10 -127.70
N ASN A 291 -40.71 -19.23 -127.82
CA ASN A 291 -40.46 -18.49 -129.05
C ASN A 291 -40.06 -19.41 -130.22
N LYS A 292 -39.22 -20.43 -129.97
CA LYS A 292 -38.92 -21.47 -130.96
C LYS A 292 -40.17 -22.25 -131.37
N GLN A 293 -41.09 -22.49 -130.43
CA GLN A 293 -42.37 -23.18 -130.68
C GLN A 293 -43.34 -22.33 -131.52
N ASP A 294 -43.35 -21.01 -131.32
CA ASP A 294 -44.13 -20.06 -132.12
C ASP A 294 -43.57 -19.94 -133.54
N ASP A 295 -42.25 -19.92 -133.73
CA ASP A 295 -41.59 -19.96 -135.05
C ASP A 295 -41.93 -21.25 -135.83
N PHE A 296 -41.96 -22.41 -135.17
CA PHE A 296 -42.42 -23.67 -135.77
C PHE A 296 -43.92 -23.65 -136.14
N SER A 297 -44.74 -22.85 -135.47
CA SER A 297 -46.18 -22.72 -135.80
C SER A 297 -46.40 -21.92 -137.09
N ILE A 298 -45.56 -20.91 -137.32
CA ILE A 298 -45.59 -20.05 -138.51
C ILE A 298 -45.11 -20.82 -139.75
N GLU A 299 -44.14 -21.74 -139.59
CA GLU A 299 -43.71 -22.66 -140.65
C GLU A 299 -44.81 -23.68 -141.03
N ARG A 300 -45.50 -24.27 -140.05
CA ARG A 300 -46.62 -25.20 -140.31
C ARG A 300 -47.82 -24.54 -141.00
N GLU A 301 -48.07 -23.25 -140.78
CA GLU A 301 -49.12 -22.53 -141.51
C GLU A 301 -48.76 -22.26 -142.98
N LYS A 302 -47.47 -22.07 -143.30
CA LYS A 302 -46.99 -21.96 -144.69
C LYS A 302 -47.10 -23.30 -145.42
N GLU A 303 -46.72 -24.41 -144.79
CA GLU A 303 -46.88 -25.75 -145.36
C GLU A 303 -48.36 -26.13 -145.61
N LYS A 304 -49.30 -25.68 -144.76
CA LYS A 304 -50.74 -25.89 -145.00
C LYS A 304 -51.28 -25.11 -146.20
N LYS A 305 -50.70 -23.97 -146.55
CA LYS A 305 -51.08 -23.21 -147.77
C LYS A 305 -50.51 -23.86 -149.03
N ASP A 306 -49.33 -24.45 -148.96
CA ASP A 306 -48.71 -25.17 -150.08
C ASP A 306 -49.41 -26.51 -150.37
N ILE A 307 -49.88 -27.24 -149.34
CA ILE A 307 -50.70 -28.45 -149.51
C ILE A 307 -52.06 -28.15 -150.16
N LYS A 308 -52.66 -26.97 -149.91
CA LYS A 308 -53.91 -26.55 -150.57
C LYS A 308 -53.72 -26.15 -152.05
N LYS A 309 -52.54 -25.68 -152.43
CA LYS A 309 -52.17 -25.43 -153.84
C LYS A 309 -51.99 -26.75 -154.60
N ILE A 310 -51.27 -27.70 -154.01
CA ILE A 310 -51.01 -29.02 -154.60
C ILE A 310 -52.28 -29.86 -154.73
N LYS A 311 -53.25 -29.74 -153.81
CA LYS A 311 -54.56 -30.42 -153.94
C LYS A 311 -55.43 -29.87 -155.08
N LYS A 312 -55.32 -28.58 -155.42
CA LYS A 312 -56.03 -28.01 -156.58
C LYS A 312 -55.37 -28.40 -157.91
N GLU A 313 -54.06 -28.55 -157.95
CA GLU A 313 -53.33 -28.99 -159.16
C GLU A 313 -53.49 -30.49 -159.44
N ASN A 314 -53.69 -31.34 -158.42
CA ASN A 314 -53.90 -32.78 -158.58
C ASN A 314 -55.32 -33.18 -159.04
N GLU A 315 -56.35 -32.37 -158.79
CA GLU A 315 -57.71 -32.64 -159.32
C GLU A 315 -57.85 -32.25 -160.80
N GLU A 316 -57.09 -31.25 -161.27
CA GLU A 316 -56.98 -30.97 -162.71
C GLU A 316 -56.16 -32.03 -163.47
N PHE A 317 -55.20 -32.71 -162.83
CA PHE A 317 -54.38 -33.74 -163.47
C PHE A 317 -55.08 -35.09 -163.67
N LYS A 318 -56.10 -35.43 -162.86
CA LYS A 318 -56.92 -36.64 -163.08
C LYS A 318 -57.91 -36.54 -164.25
N ARG A 319 -58.00 -35.39 -164.93
CA ARG A 319 -58.68 -35.27 -166.22
C ARG A 319 -57.89 -35.85 -167.41
N ASN A 320 -56.62 -36.27 -167.26
CA ASN A 320 -55.74 -36.54 -168.41
C ASN A 320 -55.03 -37.92 -168.49
N ASN A 321 -55.53 -38.99 -167.87
CA ASN A 321 -55.09 -40.36 -168.19
C ASN A 321 -56.29 -41.32 -168.14
N LYS A 322 -56.89 -41.64 -169.31
CA LYS A 322 -56.78 -42.94 -170.04
C LYS A 322 -57.35 -44.12 -169.22
N ILE A 323 -58.38 -44.87 -169.63
CA ILE A 323 -59.01 -45.22 -170.92
C ILE A 323 -60.49 -45.49 -170.63
#